data_AF-A0A7X7Y183-F1
#
_entry.id   AF-A0A7X7Y183-F1
#
_cell.length_a   1.000
_cell.length_b   1.000
_cell.length_c   1.000
_cell.angle_alpha   90.00
_cell.angle_beta   90.00
_cell.angle_gamma   90.00
#
_symmetry.space_group_name_H-M   'P 1'
#
loop_
_entity.id
_entity.type
_entity.pdbx_description
1 polymer ?
#
loop_
_entity_poly.entity_id
_entity_poly.type
_entity_poly.pdbx_seq_one_letter_code
_entity_poly.pdbx_strand_id
1 'polypeptide(L)'
;MSRILNIGVLDVREIKEEVAQAITSIESIGLLIESDKSQNLLKHVKKVNIGSSIKIPIDDNIGILKNNGSVTIDKEYLEGVQGLLAIMVNGELRFTGDVTPQLVEDKIYLILINGKLIFPRSIAGTLLTKTTLNGITLSHKSEYVFFPGTTELSNRFLRGLRVKSKLSFEKLVLGERLDPGLLNEKIANIEIVKKLIAIEEYEEDIYPLIDEYYAVEAELIPSKAKGIRYVNDDLKLTAEDILDYDEMALYVDGDVEMDLDKNLNLARHIKYLVCDRLTVDKDHYPQVKDILAPGVQVEIISGKYLVNKGKMSIAENLKERLSIKNMGKLKFEDAVDAKNLEKYIQTIDNYGLIEAPAKLLAVLNDKVNKNYGKIKEILLDSEDKEETQEGEDIMYRDVGELKL
;
A
#
# COMPACT_ATOMS: atom_id res chain seq x y z
N MET A 1 17.20 25.58 -28.64
CA MET A 1 16.73 24.25 -29.06
C MET A 1 16.63 23.45 -27.80
N SER A 2 15.40 23.12 -27.40
CA SER A 2 15.15 22.93 -25.98
C SER A 2 14.41 21.63 -25.66
N ARG A 3 14.71 21.06 -24.49
CA ARG A 3 14.20 19.75 -24.05
C ARG A 3 13.17 19.92 -22.94
N ILE A 4 12.20 19.00 -22.91
CA ILE A 4 11.25 18.84 -21.81
C ILE A 4 11.54 17.50 -21.15
N LEU A 5 11.84 17.52 -19.85
CA LEU A 5 12.36 16.36 -19.14
C LEU A 5 11.59 16.13 -17.83
N ASN A 6 11.38 14.87 -17.46
CA ASN A 6 10.90 14.46 -16.13
C ASN A 6 9.60 15.17 -15.70
N ILE A 7 8.55 15.04 -16.52
CA ILE A 7 7.24 15.63 -16.21
C ILE A 7 6.25 14.53 -15.84
N GLY A 8 5.51 14.70 -14.75
CA GLY A 8 4.45 13.75 -14.38
C GLY A 8 3.33 13.69 -15.43
N VAL A 9 2.68 14.84 -15.68
CA VAL A 9 1.65 15.01 -16.72
C VAL A 9 1.98 16.21 -17.61
N LEU A 10 2.09 15.98 -18.91
CA LEU A 10 2.34 17.01 -19.92
C LEU A 10 1.10 17.16 -20.83
N ASP A 11 0.35 18.25 -20.68
CA ASP A 11 -0.79 18.61 -21.54
C ASP A 11 -0.34 19.59 -22.62
N VAL A 12 -0.22 19.11 -23.85
CA VAL A 12 0.20 19.89 -25.02
C VAL A 12 -0.93 20.13 -26.00
N ARG A 13 -2.19 19.84 -25.62
CA ARG A 13 -3.32 19.92 -26.56
C ARG A 13 -3.39 21.27 -27.27
N GLU A 14 -3.18 22.35 -26.52
CA GLU A 14 -3.29 23.74 -26.98
C GLU A 14 -1.94 24.39 -27.32
N ILE A 15 -0.87 23.60 -27.45
CA ILE A 15 0.48 24.12 -27.65
C ILE A 15 0.56 25.07 -28.85
N LYS A 16 1.20 26.23 -28.63
CA LYS A 16 1.42 27.22 -29.68
C LYS A 16 2.52 26.78 -30.64
N GLU A 17 2.40 27.14 -31.92
CA GLU A 17 3.36 26.75 -32.96
C GLU A 17 4.79 27.22 -32.64
N GLU A 18 4.94 28.44 -32.14
CA GLU A 18 6.23 29.01 -31.73
C GLU A 18 6.92 28.18 -30.66
N VAL A 19 6.16 27.69 -29.67
CA VAL A 19 6.67 26.84 -28.58
C VAL A 19 7.03 25.45 -29.14
N ALA A 20 6.15 24.87 -29.97
CA ALA A 20 6.39 23.56 -30.58
C ALA A 20 7.65 23.52 -31.47
N GLN A 21 7.96 24.62 -32.18
CA GLN A 21 9.18 24.74 -32.99
C GLN A 21 10.46 24.84 -32.16
N ALA A 22 10.39 25.34 -30.92
CA ALA A 22 11.55 25.46 -30.04
C ALA A 22 11.95 24.13 -29.39
N ILE A 23 11.00 23.18 -29.28
CA ILE A 23 11.19 21.89 -28.63
C ILE A 23 11.89 20.91 -29.59
N THR A 24 12.93 20.25 -29.13
CA THR A 24 13.64 19.20 -29.89
C THR A 24 13.37 17.80 -29.36
N SER A 25 13.24 17.65 -28.04
CA SER A 25 12.85 16.37 -27.43
C SER A 25 11.96 16.53 -26.20
N ILE A 26 11.12 15.51 -26.00
CA ILE A 26 10.26 15.31 -24.84
C ILE A 26 10.64 13.94 -24.26
N GLU A 27 11.15 13.93 -23.04
CA GLU A 27 11.73 12.72 -22.45
C GLU A 27 11.28 12.50 -21.01
N SER A 28 11.08 11.23 -20.64
CA SER A 28 10.69 10.82 -19.28
C SER A 28 9.40 11.52 -18.82
N ILE A 29 8.31 11.26 -19.54
CA ILE A 29 6.99 11.81 -19.24
C ILE A 29 6.10 10.69 -18.71
N GLY A 30 5.42 10.91 -17.58
CA GLY A 30 4.45 9.94 -17.06
C GLY A 30 3.25 9.79 -17.99
N LEU A 31 2.54 10.90 -18.24
CA LEU A 31 1.39 10.98 -19.15
C LEU A 31 1.51 12.16 -20.10
N LEU A 32 1.45 11.89 -21.40
CA LEU A 32 1.39 12.91 -22.46
C LEU A 32 -0.06 13.03 -22.98
N ILE A 33 -0.64 14.23 -22.93
CA ILE A 33 -1.99 14.52 -23.42
C ILE A 33 -1.88 15.36 -24.68
N GLU A 34 -2.36 14.83 -25.80
CA GLU A 34 -2.25 15.45 -27.11
C GLU A 34 -3.61 15.65 -27.79
N SER A 35 -3.69 16.64 -28.67
CA SER A 35 -4.76 16.79 -29.65
C SER A 35 -4.23 16.41 -31.04
N ASP A 36 -5.10 16.29 -32.05
CA ASP A 36 -4.65 16.13 -33.44
C ASP A 36 -3.73 17.28 -33.87
N LYS A 37 -4.06 18.50 -33.45
CA LYS A 37 -3.26 19.69 -33.75
C LYS A 37 -1.88 19.59 -33.12
N SER A 38 -1.79 19.26 -31.83
CA SER A 38 -0.50 19.19 -31.13
C SER A 38 0.37 18.05 -31.64
N GLN A 39 -0.20 16.90 -32.00
CA GLN A 39 0.56 15.80 -32.62
C GLN A 39 1.20 16.23 -33.93
N ASN A 40 0.45 16.94 -34.77
CA ASN A 40 0.97 17.48 -36.03
C ASN A 40 2.06 18.52 -35.80
N LEU A 41 1.89 19.41 -34.81
CA LEU A 41 2.89 20.42 -34.46
C LEU A 41 4.16 19.81 -33.85
N LEU A 42 4.05 18.68 -33.16
CA LEU A 42 5.17 18.00 -32.48
C LEU A 42 5.74 16.82 -33.26
N LYS A 43 5.35 16.63 -34.53
CA LYS A 43 5.79 15.47 -35.34
C LYS A 43 7.30 15.37 -35.52
N HIS A 44 8.03 16.48 -35.44
CA HIS A 44 9.49 16.54 -35.55
C HIS A 44 10.20 16.35 -34.20
N VAL A 45 9.45 16.37 -33.09
CA VAL A 45 10.00 16.28 -31.74
C VAL A 45 10.28 14.82 -31.39
N LYS A 46 11.50 14.56 -30.90
CA LYS A 46 11.88 13.22 -30.44
C LYS A 46 11.20 12.91 -29.10
N LYS A 47 10.35 11.88 -29.06
CA LYS A 47 9.68 11.41 -27.83
C LYS A 47 10.40 10.17 -27.29
N VAL A 48 10.89 10.22 -26.04
CA VAL A 48 11.65 9.12 -25.41
C VAL A 48 11.08 8.82 -24.02
N ASN A 49 10.90 7.55 -23.67
CA ASN A 49 10.45 7.15 -22.32
C ASN A 49 9.13 7.84 -21.91
N ILE A 50 8.09 7.72 -22.73
CA ILE A 50 6.75 8.20 -22.41
C ILE A 50 5.97 7.03 -21.80
N GLY A 51 5.52 7.18 -20.56
CA GLY A 51 4.78 6.14 -19.83
C GLY A 51 3.45 5.81 -20.49
N SER A 52 2.66 6.84 -20.79
CA SER A 52 1.43 6.74 -21.59
C SER A 52 1.20 7.99 -22.41
N SER A 53 0.61 7.84 -23.60
CA SER A 53 0.11 8.97 -24.41
C SER A 53 -1.37 8.76 -24.69
N ILE A 54 -2.15 9.82 -24.46
CA ILE A 54 -3.57 9.83 -24.79
C ILE A 54 -3.90 10.99 -25.70
N LYS A 55 -4.95 10.78 -26.48
CA LYS A 55 -5.51 11.79 -27.35
C LYS A 55 -6.82 12.29 -26.76
N ILE A 56 -6.91 13.59 -26.53
CA ILE A 56 -8.15 14.26 -26.12
C ILE A 56 -8.37 15.44 -27.09
N PRO A 57 -9.44 15.41 -27.91
CA PRO A 57 -9.80 16.52 -28.78
C PRO A 57 -10.02 17.82 -28.01
N ILE A 58 -9.74 18.96 -28.65
CA ILE A 58 -10.06 20.30 -28.09
C ILE A 58 -11.50 20.69 -28.45
N ASP A 59 -11.97 20.27 -29.63
CA ASP A 59 -13.26 20.70 -30.18
C ASP A 59 -14.46 20.01 -29.51
N ASP A 60 -14.22 18.86 -28.89
CA ASP A 60 -15.18 18.20 -28.02
C ASP A 60 -15.02 18.81 -26.64
N ASN A 61 -16.10 19.35 -26.06
CA ASN A 61 -16.10 19.95 -24.73
C ASN A 61 -15.78 18.90 -23.64
N ILE A 62 -14.51 18.53 -23.51
CA ILE A 62 -13.98 17.48 -22.64
C ILE A 62 -13.18 18.15 -21.52
N GLY A 63 -13.79 18.17 -20.33
CA GLY A 63 -13.09 18.52 -19.09
C GLY A 63 -12.07 17.45 -18.71
N ILE A 64 -11.01 17.84 -18.00
CA ILE A 64 -10.04 16.91 -17.44
C ILE A 64 -10.08 17.00 -15.91
N LEU A 65 -10.41 15.88 -15.27
CA LEU A 65 -10.25 15.68 -13.83
C LEU A 65 -8.91 14.98 -13.57
N LYS A 66 -8.02 15.64 -12.86
CA LYS A 66 -6.73 15.08 -12.37
C LYS A 66 -6.75 15.05 -10.85
N ASN A 67 -6.44 13.89 -10.27
CA ASN A 67 -6.38 13.76 -8.81
C ASN A 67 -5.31 12.75 -8.36
N ASN A 68 -4.54 13.14 -7.34
CA ASN A 68 -3.70 12.23 -6.57
C ASN A 68 -4.37 12.03 -5.21
N GLY A 69 -4.81 10.81 -4.90
CA GLY A 69 -5.59 10.50 -3.71
C GLY A 69 -6.88 9.74 -4.03
N SER A 70 -7.95 10.01 -3.28
CA SER A 70 -9.25 9.36 -3.45
C SER A 70 -10.29 10.34 -4.01
N VAL A 71 -11.04 9.88 -5.01
CA VAL A 71 -12.15 10.61 -5.64
C VAL A 71 -13.40 9.74 -5.62
N THR A 72 -14.51 10.32 -5.19
CA THR A 72 -15.83 9.71 -5.36
C THR A 72 -16.63 10.50 -6.40
N ILE A 73 -17.17 9.79 -7.39
CA ILE A 73 -18.04 10.33 -8.43
C ILE A 73 -19.44 9.75 -8.22
N ASP A 74 -20.38 10.64 -7.96
CA ASP A 74 -21.79 10.33 -7.88
C ASP A 74 -22.56 10.87 -9.09
N LYS A 75 -23.88 10.65 -9.07
CA LYS A 75 -24.76 11.13 -10.13
C LYS A 75 -24.71 12.65 -10.25
N GLU A 76 -24.79 13.36 -9.13
CA GLU A 76 -24.83 14.82 -9.08
C GLU A 76 -23.55 15.44 -9.65
N TYR A 77 -22.40 14.83 -9.35
CA TYR A 77 -21.11 15.21 -9.91
C TYR A 77 -21.13 15.14 -11.44
N LEU A 78 -21.55 14.01 -12.01
CA LEU A 78 -21.58 13.81 -13.47
C LEU A 78 -22.63 14.69 -14.16
N GLU A 79 -23.78 14.93 -13.52
CA GLU A 79 -24.81 15.84 -14.03
C GLU A 79 -24.32 17.29 -14.04
N GLY A 80 -23.47 17.68 -13.09
CA GLY A 80 -22.83 18.99 -13.03
C GLY A 80 -21.74 19.23 -14.08
N VAL A 81 -21.20 18.17 -14.70
CA VAL A 81 -20.17 18.33 -15.75
C VAL A 81 -20.79 18.88 -17.03
N GLN A 82 -20.19 19.98 -17.53
CA GLN A 82 -20.47 20.48 -18.87
C GLN A 82 -19.73 19.63 -19.90
N GLY A 83 -20.46 18.99 -20.82
CA GLY A 83 -19.87 18.10 -21.82
C GLY A 83 -19.43 16.75 -21.25
N LEU A 84 -18.27 16.28 -21.69
CA LEU A 84 -17.66 15.01 -21.30
C LEU A 84 -16.50 15.22 -20.32
N LEU A 85 -16.11 14.15 -19.61
CA LEU A 85 -15.04 14.16 -18.63
C LEU A 85 -14.00 13.08 -18.94
N ALA A 86 -12.73 13.48 -19.04
CA ALA A 86 -11.60 12.59 -18.95
C ALA A 86 -11.10 12.56 -17.50
N ILE A 87 -11.07 11.38 -16.88
CA ILE A 87 -10.72 11.20 -15.47
C ILE A 87 -9.34 10.56 -15.37
N MET A 88 -8.45 11.13 -14.58
CA MET A 88 -7.08 10.66 -14.37
C MET A 88 -6.79 10.64 -12.87
N VAL A 89 -6.66 9.45 -12.30
CA VAL A 89 -6.50 9.28 -10.84
C VAL A 89 -5.27 8.44 -10.53
N ASN A 90 -4.41 8.95 -9.65
CA ASN A 90 -3.38 8.17 -8.98
C ASN A 90 -3.82 7.94 -7.53
N GLY A 91 -4.36 6.76 -7.24
CA GLY A 91 -5.00 6.43 -5.96
C GLY A 91 -6.32 5.69 -6.17
N GLU A 92 -7.40 6.14 -5.55
CA GLU A 92 -8.69 5.45 -5.56
C GLU A 92 -9.75 6.27 -6.31
N LEU A 93 -10.42 5.67 -7.30
CA LEU A 93 -11.62 6.22 -7.91
C LEU A 93 -12.83 5.37 -7.54
N ARG A 94 -13.88 6.00 -7.02
CA ARG A 94 -15.12 5.34 -6.64
C ARG A 94 -16.31 5.91 -7.39
N PHE A 95 -17.16 5.04 -7.92
CA PHE A 95 -18.51 5.39 -8.37
C PHE A 95 -19.55 4.94 -7.35
N THR A 96 -20.56 5.78 -7.10
CA THR A 96 -21.67 5.46 -6.18
C THR A 96 -22.82 4.72 -6.89
N GLY A 97 -23.70 4.08 -6.11
CA GLY A 97 -24.77 3.20 -6.60
C GLY A 97 -25.85 3.87 -7.47
N ASP A 98 -25.96 5.20 -7.40
CA ASP A 98 -26.90 6.03 -8.16
C ASP A 98 -26.38 6.42 -9.55
N VAL A 99 -25.13 6.10 -9.88
CA VAL A 99 -24.57 6.28 -11.23
C VAL A 99 -25.10 5.19 -12.16
N THR A 100 -25.64 5.59 -13.31
CA THR A 100 -26.24 4.68 -14.30
C THR A 100 -25.29 4.42 -15.48
N PRO A 101 -25.45 3.30 -16.21
CA PRO A 101 -24.66 3.04 -17.42
C PRO A 101 -24.80 4.15 -18.47
N GLN A 102 -26.01 4.71 -18.60
CA GLN A 102 -26.28 5.82 -19.53
C GLN A 102 -25.50 7.07 -19.14
N LEU A 103 -25.45 7.41 -17.85
CA LEU A 103 -24.70 8.57 -17.38
C LEU A 103 -23.19 8.41 -17.60
N VAL A 104 -22.66 7.20 -17.43
CA VAL A 104 -21.28 6.87 -17.78
C VAL A 104 -21.04 7.07 -19.28
N GLU A 105 -21.94 6.57 -20.12
CA GLU A 105 -21.82 6.72 -21.58
C GLU A 105 -21.84 8.19 -22.01
N ASP A 106 -22.77 8.97 -21.47
CA ASP A 106 -23.04 10.36 -21.87
C ASP A 106 -22.05 11.38 -21.30
N LYS A 107 -21.37 11.06 -20.19
CA LYS A 107 -20.52 12.01 -19.46
C LYS A 107 -19.07 11.61 -19.38
N ILE A 108 -18.72 10.35 -19.56
CA ILE A 108 -17.33 9.90 -19.42
C ILE A 108 -16.73 9.66 -20.80
N TYR A 109 -15.64 10.37 -21.06
CA TYR A 109 -14.83 10.18 -22.26
C TYR A 109 -13.85 9.03 -22.09
N LEU A 110 -13.02 9.10 -21.05
CA LEU A 110 -12.06 8.06 -20.68
C LEU A 110 -11.71 8.14 -19.20
N ILE A 111 -11.18 7.03 -18.68
CA ILE A 111 -10.69 6.91 -17.31
C ILE A 111 -9.28 6.30 -17.36
N LEU A 112 -8.32 6.97 -16.74
CA LEU A 112 -6.99 6.44 -16.45
C LEU A 112 -6.81 6.35 -14.94
N ILE A 113 -6.51 5.15 -14.44
CA ILE A 113 -6.29 4.94 -13.02
C ILE A 113 -4.98 4.21 -12.80
N ASN A 114 -4.15 4.77 -11.93
CA ASN A 114 -3.07 4.05 -11.27
C ASN A 114 -3.48 3.83 -9.81
N GLY A 115 -3.93 2.63 -9.46
CA GLY A 115 -4.46 2.30 -8.14
C GLY A 115 -5.75 1.50 -8.16
N LYS A 116 -6.76 1.92 -7.41
CA LYS A 116 -7.99 1.15 -7.16
C LYS A 116 -9.21 1.80 -7.83
N LEU A 117 -9.99 1.01 -8.56
CA LEU A 117 -11.29 1.42 -9.10
C LEU A 117 -12.42 0.67 -8.40
N ILE A 118 -13.35 1.39 -7.78
CA ILE A 118 -14.51 0.84 -7.05
C ILE A 118 -15.80 1.27 -7.75
N PHE A 119 -16.70 0.34 -8.07
CA PHE A 119 -17.93 0.67 -8.78
C PHE A 119 -19.09 -0.31 -8.55
N PRO A 120 -20.34 0.13 -8.76
CA PRO A 120 -21.50 -0.75 -8.80
C PRO A 120 -21.46 -1.69 -10.01
N ARG A 121 -21.81 -2.96 -9.83
CA ARG A 121 -21.79 -3.99 -10.88
C ARG A 121 -22.67 -3.63 -12.07
N SER A 122 -23.73 -2.85 -11.86
CA SER A 122 -24.62 -2.37 -12.93
C SER A 122 -23.92 -1.55 -14.01
N ILE A 123 -22.82 -0.84 -13.69
CA ILE A 123 -22.10 0.00 -14.67
C ILE A 123 -20.82 -0.65 -15.21
N ALA A 124 -20.51 -1.87 -14.79
CA ALA A 124 -19.25 -2.55 -15.10
C ALA A 124 -18.93 -2.56 -16.60
N GLY A 125 -19.88 -2.97 -17.43
CA GLY A 125 -19.68 -3.10 -18.87
C GLY A 125 -19.31 -1.77 -19.54
N THR A 126 -20.09 -0.72 -19.28
CA THR A 126 -19.88 0.61 -19.88
C THR A 126 -18.66 1.33 -19.30
N LEU A 127 -18.41 1.15 -18.01
CA LEU A 127 -17.29 1.82 -17.33
C LEU A 127 -15.95 1.26 -17.77
N LEU A 128 -15.83 -0.08 -17.80
CA LEU A 128 -14.55 -0.73 -18.07
C LEU A 128 -14.09 -0.57 -19.53
N THR A 129 -15.00 -0.42 -20.49
CA THR A 129 -14.63 -0.15 -21.90
C THR A 129 -13.98 1.22 -22.09
N LYS A 130 -14.25 2.17 -21.19
CA LYS A 130 -13.65 3.51 -21.19
C LYS A 130 -12.47 3.64 -20.23
N THR A 131 -12.08 2.55 -19.56
CA THR A 131 -11.07 2.56 -18.49
C THR A 131 -9.77 1.89 -18.91
N THR A 132 -8.65 2.58 -18.68
CA THR A 132 -7.32 1.97 -18.62
C THR A 132 -6.87 1.97 -17.16
N LEU A 133 -6.62 0.78 -16.61
CA LEU A 133 -6.33 0.58 -15.19
C LEU A 133 -4.96 -0.08 -15.02
N ASN A 134 -4.09 0.55 -14.23
CA ASN A 134 -2.94 -0.08 -13.62
C ASN A 134 -3.22 -0.26 -12.12
N GLY A 135 -3.67 -1.46 -11.73
CA GLY A 135 -3.99 -1.77 -10.33
C GLY A 135 -5.16 -2.75 -10.24
N ILE A 136 -6.10 -2.50 -9.32
CA ILE A 136 -7.19 -3.44 -9.03
C ILE A 136 -8.58 -2.82 -9.19
N THR A 137 -9.54 -3.63 -9.60
CA THR A 137 -10.96 -3.29 -9.64
C THR A 137 -11.71 -3.97 -8.50
N LEU A 138 -12.71 -3.29 -7.95
CA LEU A 138 -13.69 -3.85 -7.02
C LEU A 138 -15.09 -3.49 -7.48
N SER A 139 -15.89 -4.51 -7.76
CA SER A 139 -17.30 -4.34 -8.11
C SER A 139 -18.19 -4.86 -6.99
N HIS A 140 -19.23 -4.09 -6.66
CA HIS A 140 -20.20 -4.46 -5.63
C HIS A 140 -21.62 -4.42 -6.18
N LYS A 141 -22.58 -5.09 -5.52
CA LYS A 141 -24.01 -4.99 -5.87
C LYS A 141 -24.50 -3.55 -5.78
N SER A 142 -25.28 -3.12 -6.76
CA SER A 142 -25.63 -1.71 -6.94
C SER A 142 -26.62 -1.20 -5.90
N GLU A 143 -27.49 -2.07 -5.40
CA GLU A 143 -28.47 -1.79 -4.36
C GLU A 143 -27.90 -1.87 -2.93
N TYR A 144 -26.61 -2.16 -2.78
CA TYR A 144 -25.93 -2.35 -1.51
C TYR A 144 -25.17 -1.09 -1.14
N VAL A 145 -25.22 -0.72 0.14
CA VAL A 145 -24.35 0.34 0.68
C VAL A 145 -22.96 -0.25 0.83
N PHE A 146 -22.00 0.27 0.05
CA PHE A 146 -20.63 -0.22 0.04
C PHE A 146 -19.73 0.47 1.07
N PHE A 147 -19.04 -0.33 1.87
CA PHE A 147 -18.04 0.07 2.86
C PHE A 147 -16.64 -0.31 2.36
N PRO A 148 -15.82 0.68 1.95
CA PRO A 148 -14.46 0.43 1.48
C PRO A 148 -13.51 0.03 2.63
N GLY A 149 -12.43 -0.66 2.29
CA GLY A 149 -11.41 -1.08 3.26
C GLY A 149 -11.91 -2.15 4.24
N THR A 150 -11.37 -2.14 5.45
CA THR A 150 -11.76 -3.10 6.50
C THR A 150 -12.81 -2.50 7.42
N THR A 151 -13.90 -3.22 7.61
CA THR A 151 -14.97 -2.86 8.56
C THR A 151 -15.09 -3.91 9.65
N GLU A 152 -14.97 -3.46 10.90
CA GLU A 152 -15.34 -4.27 12.07
C GLU A 152 -16.85 -4.15 12.34
N LEU A 153 -17.55 -5.27 12.24
CA LEU A 153 -18.98 -5.32 12.56
C LEU A 153 -19.15 -5.42 14.07
N SER A 154 -19.89 -4.48 14.64
CA SER A 154 -20.17 -4.42 16.08
C SER A 154 -21.65 -4.12 16.33
N ASN A 155 -22.11 -4.39 17.55
CA ASN A 155 -23.46 -4.02 17.95
C ASN A 155 -23.70 -2.50 17.90
N ARG A 156 -22.64 -1.69 18.03
CA ARG A 156 -22.72 -0.23 17.84
C ARG A 156 -22.95 0.12 16.38
N PHE A 157 -22.20 -0.50 15.48
CA PHE A 157 -22.38 -0.32 14.04
C PHE A 157 -23.81 -0.67 13.62
N LEU A 158 -24.31 -1.84 14.04
CA LEU A 158 -25.67 -2.30 13.72
C LEU A 158 -26.76 -1.31 14.16
N ARG A 159 -26.64 -0.70 15.35
CA ARG A 159 -27.63 0.29 15.83
C ARG A 159 -27.72 1.53 14.94
N GLY A 160 -26.63 1.90 14.26
CA GLY A 160 -26.60 3.03 13.33
C GLY A 160 -27.28 2.75 11.98
N LEU A 161 -27.59 1.49 11.68
CA LEU A 161 -28.18 1.10 10.41
C LEU A 161 -29.69 1.32 10.38
N ARG A 162 -30.20 1.53 9.16
CA ARG A 162 -31.62 1.41 8.85
C ARG A 162 -32.04 -0.05 8.95
N VAL A 163 -33.32 -0.28 9.24
CA VAL A 163 -33.90 -1.63 9.28
C VAL A 163 -33.74 -2.30 7.91
N LYS A 164 -33.38 -3.59 7.89
CA LYS A 164 -33.21 -4.40 6.67
C LYS A 164 -32.29 -3.78 5.62
N SER A 165 -31.15 -3.23 6.05
CA SER A 165 -30.12 -2.71 5.16
C SER A 165 -29.42 -3.83 4.38
N LYS A 166 -29.08 -3.58 3.12
CA LYS A 166 -28.21 -4.42 2.29
C LYS A 166 -26.83 -3.78 2.22
N LEU A 167 -25.79 -4.51 2.64
CA LEU A 167 -24.46 -3.96 2.88
C LEU A 167 -23.41 -4.73 2.10
N SER A 168 -22.48 -4.03 1.46
CA SER A 168 -21.34 -4.65 0.80
C SER A 168 -20.07 -4.18 1.49
N PHE A 169 -19.19 -5.10 1.85
CA PHE A 169 -17.94 -4.80 2.52
C PHE A 169 -16.77 -5.24 1.65
N GLU A 170 -15.73 -4.42 1.53
CA GLU A 170 -14.47 -4.88 0.92
C GLU A 170 -13.86 -5.99 1.79
N LYS A 171 -13.57 -5.70 3.06
CA LYS A 171 -13.20 -6.70 4.08
C LYS A 171 -14.09 -6.55 5.31
N LEU A 172 -14.59 -7.67 5.84
CA LEU A 172 -15.44 -7.70 7.03
C LEU A 172 -14.75 -8.46 8.16
N VAL A 173 -14.71 -7.87 9.35
CA VAL A 173 -14.18 -8.49 10.56
C VAL A 173 -15.30 -8.64 11.58
N LEU A 174 -15.49 -9.86 12.09
CA LEU A 174 -16.34 -10.17 13.24
C LEU A 174 -15.50 -10.34 14.50
N GLY A 175 -15.19 -9.20 15.14
CA GLY A 175 -14.32 -9.18 16.32
C GLY A 175 -15.02 -9.45 17.64
N GLU A 176 -16.34 -9.34 17.69
CA GLU A 176 -17.14 -9.57 18.89
C GLU A 176 -18.41 -10.34 18.56
N ARG A 177 -19.03 -10.93 19.60
CA ARG A 177 -20.34 -11.54 19.47
C ARG A 177 -21.42 -10.50 19.18
N LEU A 178 -22.20 -10.73 18.14
CA LEU A 178 -23.30 -9.86 17.74
C LEU A 178 -24.60 -10.27 18.43
N ASP A 179 -25.48 -9.30 18.68
CA ASP A 179 -26.85 -9.56 19.11
C ASP A 179 -27.65 -10.11 17.92
N PRO A 180 -28.12 -11.38 17.97
CA PRO A 180 -28.82 -11.98 16.84
C PRO A 180 -30.15 -11.28 16.51
N GLY A 181 -30.83 -10.70 17.51
CA GLY A 181 -32.07 -9.96 17.31
C GLY A 181 -31.81 -8.66 16.54
N LEU A 182 -30.77 -7.92 16.97
CA LEU A 182 -30.37 -6.69 16.30
C LEU A 182 -29.85 -6.96 14.88
N LEU A 183 -29.06 -8.01 14.70
CA LEU A 183 -28.54 -8.43 13.39
C LEU A 183 -29.69 -8.70 12.42
N ASN A 184 -30.66 -9.52 12.82
CA ASN A 184 -31.83 -9.87 12.02
C ASN A 184 -32.76 -8.67 11.75
N GLU A 185 -32.86 -7.71 12.68
CA GLU A 185 -33.62 -6.48 12.45
C GLU A 185 -32.93 -5.59 11.41
N LYS A 186 -31.62 -5.39 11.56
CA LYS A 186 -30.87 -4.36 10.85
C LYS A 186 -30.34 -4.80 9.49
N ILE A 187 -30.00 -6.06 9.32
CA ILE A 187 -29.38 -6.57 8.10
C ILE A 187 -30.38 -7.44 7.34
N ALA A 188 -30.47 -7.18 6.03
CA ALA A 188 -31.17 -8.06 5.09
C ALA A 188 -30.20 -9.01 4.40
N ASN A 189 -29.10 -8.47 3.86
CA ASN A 189 -28.09 -9.20 3.11
C ASN A 189 -26.72 -8.53 3.27
N ILE A 190 -25.67 -9.35 3.15
CA ILE A 190 -24.28 -8.93 3.17
C ILE A 190 -23.60 -9.47 1.92
N GLU A 191 -22.91 -8.59 1.20
CA GLU A 191 -21.94 -8.98 0.19
C GLU A 191 -20.53 -8.78 0.77
N ILE A 192 -19.66 -9.76 0.59
CA ILE A 192 -18.24 -9.67 0.97
C ILE A 192 -17.43 -9.74 -0.31
N VAL A 193 -16.73 -8.66 -0.64
CA VAL A 193 -16.06 -8.50 -1.94
C VAL A 193 -14.67 -9.12 -1.94
N LYS A 194 -13.92 -9.00 -0.85
CA LYS A 194 -12.62 -9.65 -0.71
C LYS A 194 -12.62 -10.72 0.36
N LYS A 195 -12.73 -10.33 1.64
CA LYS A 195 -12.38 -11.22 2.74
C LYS A 195 -13.32 -11.09 3.94
N LEU A 196 -13.71 -12.23 4.50
CA LEU A 196 -14.33 -12.36 5.82
C LEU A 196 -13.28 -12.84 6.82
N ILE A 197 -13.20 -12.19 7.98
CA ILE A 197 -12.39 -12.63 9.12
C ILE A 197 -13.33 -12.78 10.30
N ALA A 198 -13.44 -13.99 10.85
CA ALA A 198 -14.37 -14.27 11.93
C ALA A 198 -13.83 -15.36 12.86
N ILE A 199 -14.29 -15.38 14.10
CA ILE A 199 -14.18 -16.58 14.92
C ILE A 199 -15.22 -17.59 14.40
N GLU A 200 -14.85 -18.87 14.36
CA GLU A 200 -15.73 -19.96 13.90
C GLU A 200 -17.13 -19.89 14.54
N GLU A 201 -17.22 -19.61 15.85
CA GLU A 201 -18.50 -19.48 16.55
C GLU A 201 -19.37 -18.31 16.08
N TYR A 202 -18.77 -17.22 15.59
CA TYR A 202 -19.49 -16.02 15.13
C TYR A 202 -19.90 -16.11 13.67
N GLU A 203 -19.24 -17.00 12.91
CA GLU A 203 -19.60 -17.29 11.52
C GLU A 203 -21.04 -17.81 11.42
N GLU A 204 -21.42 -18.72 12.33
CA GLU A 204 -22.77 -19.31 12.35
C GLU A 204 -23.89 -18.25 12.45
N ASP A 205 -23.63 -17.13 13.12
CA ASP A 205 -24.59 -16.04 13.29
C ASP A 205 -24.80 -15.23 12.01
N ILE A 206 -23.79 -15.15 11.13
CA ILE A 206 -23.82 -14.27 9.95
C ILE A 206 -23.97 -15.01 8.62
N TYR A 207 -23.55 -16.29 8.54
CA TYR A 207 -23.54 -17.05 7.29
C TYR A 207 -24.88 -17.01 6.53
N PRO A 208 -26.08 -17.03 7.17
CA PRO A 208 -27.34 -17.02 6.44
C PRO A 208 -27.64 -15.68 5.74
N LEU A 209 -26.96 -14.62 6.17
CA LEU A 209 -27.10 -13.26 5.63
C LEU A 209 -26.09 -12.97 4.53
N ILE A 210 -25.06 -13.80 4.37
CA ILE A 210 -24.00 -13.61 3.38
C ILE A 210 -24.46 -14.17 2.03
N ASP A 211 -24.44 -13.30 1.03
CA ASP A 211 -24.70 -13.66 -0.35
C ASP A 211 -23.58 -14.55 -0.87
N GLU A 212 -23.96 -15.67 -1.50
CA GLU A 212 -23.01 -16.58 -2.16
C GLU A 212 -21.86 -16.99 -1.24
N TYR A 213 -22.15 -17.28 0.04
CA TYR A 213 -21.17 -17.54 1.10
C TYR A 213 -19.99 -18.44 0.68
N TYR A 214 -20.25 -19.53 -0.04
CA TYR A 214 -19.19 -20.46 -0.48
C TYR A 214 -18.19 -19.89 -1.51
N ALA A 215 -18.47 -18.72 -2.09
CA ALA A 215 -17.57 -17.99 -2.97
C ALA A 215 -16.71 -16.95 -2.21
N VAL A 216 -16.99 -16.73 -0.91
CA VAL A 216 -16.27 -15.76 -0.09
C VAL A 216 -14.95 -16.37 0.38
N GLU A 217 -13.87 -15.58 0.27
CA GLU A 217 -12.61 -15.89 0.96
C GLU A 217 -12.79 -15.64 2.45
N ALA A 218 -12.97 -16.71 3.23
CA ALA A 218 -13.14 -16.64 4.68
C ALA A 218 -11.90 -17.14 5.40
N GLU A 219 -11.44 -16.37 6.38
CA GLU A 219 -10.45 -16.79 7.36
C GLU A 219 -11.11 -16.93 8.73
N LEU A 220 -11.28 -18.20 9.12
CA LEU A 220 -11.95 -18.57 10.36
C LEU A 220 -10.91 -18.85 11.45
N ILE A 221 -11.02 -18.11 12.55
CA ILE A 221 -10.15 -18.24 13.71
C ILE A 221 -10.75 -19.26 14.68
N PRO A 222 -9.98 -20.27 15.13
CA PRO A 222 -10.47 -21.31 16.03
C PRO A 222 -11.06 -20.76 17.34
N SER A 223 -12.12 -21.40 17.81
CA SER A 223 -13.05 -20.97 18.89
C SER A 223 -12.49 -20.71 20.31
N LYS A 224 -11.17 -20.59 20.50
CA LYS A 224 -10.56 -20.43 21.83
C LYS A 224 -10.40 -18.97 22.29
N ALA A 225 -10.66 -18.01 21.41
CA ALA A 225 -10.51 -16.59 21.69
C ALA A 225 -11.83 -15.93 22.10
N LYS A 226 -11.77 -14.92 22.97
CA LYS A 226 -12.96 -14.12 23.35
C LYS A 226 -13.47 -13.19 22.24
N GLY A 227 -12.70 -13.01 21.19
CA GLY A 227 -12.92 -12.02 20.14
C GLY A 227 -11.68 -11.86 19.27
N ILE A 228 -11.76 -11.00 18.26
CA ILE A 228 -10.65 -10.65 17.38
C ILE A 228 -10.27 -9.20 17.62
N ARG A 229 -8.99 -8.96 17.85
CA ARG A 229 -8.37 -7.65 17.74
C ARG A 229 -7.70 -7.56 16.37
N TYR A 230 -8.26 -6.76 15.48
CA TYR A 230 -7.73 -6.56 14.14
C TYR A 230 -6.79 -5.34 14.10
N VAL A 231 -5.70 -5.46 13.36
CA VAL A 231 -4.72 -4.39 13.11
C VAL A 231 -4.42 -4.36 11.61
N ASN A 232 -4.62 -3.20 10.99
CA ASN A 232 -4.44 -2.98 9.55
C ASN A 232 -3.09 -2.33 9.21
N ASP A 233 -2.03 -2.78 9.87
CA ASP A 233 -0.66 -2.30 9.67
C ASP A 233 0.33 -3.25 10.36
N ASP A 234 1.62 -3.02 10.17
CA ASP A 234 2.69 -3.65 10.95
C ASP A 234 2.52 -3.35 12.45
N LEU A 235 2.83 -4.32 13.30
CA LEU A 235 2.66 -4.20 14.75
C LEU A 235 3.93 -4.58 15.50
N LYS A 236 4.40 -3.68 16.38
CA LYS A 236 5.43 -3.99 17.37
C LYS A 236 4.77 -4.27 18.71
N LEU A 237 5.09 -5.41 19.32
CA LEU A 237 4.56 -5.85 20.60
C LEU A 237 5.66 -5.91 21.64
N THR A 238 5.47 -5.22 22.76
CA THR A 238 6.24 -5.38 23.97
C THR A 238 5.53 -6.32 24.95
N ALA A 239 6.23 -6.74 26.00
CA ALA A 239 5.63 -7.56 27.04
C ALA A 239 4.53 -6.83 27.84
N GLU A 240 4.47 -5.49 27.79
CA GLU A 240 3.41 -4.70 28.41
C GLU A 240 2.17 -4.66 27.51
N ASP A 241 2.35 -4.42 26.21
CA ASP A 241 1.25 -4.40 25.24
C ASP A 241 0.46 -5.71 25.24
N ILE A 242 1.16 -6.85 25.39
CA ILE A 242 0.53 -8.17 25.39
C ILE A 242 -0.48 -8.31 26.52
N LEU A 243 -0.28 -7.65 27.66
CA LEU A 243 -1.17 -7.79 28.82
C LEU A 243 -2.61 -7.32 28.53
N ASP A 244 -2.77 -6.39 27.59
CA ASP A 244 -4.06 -5.76 27.25
C ASP A 244 -4.98 -6.63 26.38
N TYR A 245 -4.47 -7.74 25.82
CA TYR A 245 -5.23 -8.55 24.86
C TYR A 245 -6.21 -9.56 25.49
N ASP A 246 -6.24 -9.74 26.81
CA ASP A 246 -7.25 -10.51 27.58
C ASP A 246 -7.89 -11.74 26.87
N GLU A 247 -7.08 -12.68 26.39
CA GLU A 247 -7.51 -13.89 25.69
C GLU A 247 -8.15 -13.70 24.31
N MET A 248 -7.83 -12.60 23.62
CA MET A 248 -8.25 -12.33 22.24
C MET A 248 -7.38 -13.08 21.22
N ALA A 249 -7.92 -13.24 20.02
CA ALA A 249 -7.14 -13.52 18.84
C ALA A 249 -6.62 -12.20 18.27
N LEU A 250 -5.35 -12.16 17.92
CA LEU A 250 -4.71 -11.01 17.29
C LEU A 250 -4.56 -11.29 15.80
N TYR A 251 -5.26 -10.51 14.99
CA TYR A 251 -5.14 -10.56 13.54
C TYR A 251 -4.42 -9.30 13.07
N VAL A 252 -3.24 -9.45 12.47
CA VAL A 252 -2.45 -8.35 11.93
C VAL A 252 -2.34 -8.52 10.42
N ASP A 253 -2.88 -7.57 9.66
CA ASP A 253 -2.75 -7.48 8.19
C ASP A 253 -1.40 -6.83 7.85
N GLY A 254 -0.31 -7.48 8.27
CA GLY A 254 1.05 -6.97 8.20
C GLY A 254 2.08 -7.82 8.97
N ASP A 255 3.28 -7.27 9.14
CA ASP A 255 4.36 -7.90 9.91
C ASP A 255 4.18 -7.68 11.43
N VAL A 256 4.63 -8.62 12.25
CA VAL A 256 4.69 -8.50 13.71
C VAL A 256 6.13 -8.60 14.21
N GLU A 257 6.56 -7.64 15.02
CA GLU A 257 7.84 -7.68 15.75
C GLU A 257 7.56 -7.82 17.26
N MET A 258 8.06 -8.89 17.89
CA MET A 258 7.97 -9.08 19.34
C MET A 258 9.28 -8.74 20.03
N ASP A 259 9.24 -7.70 20.85
CA ASP A 259 10.35 -7.20 21.67
C ASP A 259 10.03 -7.44 23.15
N LEU A 260 10.28 -8.67 23.60
CA LEU A 260 9.93 -9.13 24.93
C LEU A 260 11.15 -9.04 25.84
N ASP A 261 11.07 -8.15 26.84
CA ASP A 261 12.12 -7.93 27.84
C ASP A 261 12.06 -8.96 28.99
N LYS A 262 10.99 -9.74 29.06
CA LYS A 262 10.72 -10.76 30.07
C LYS A 262 9.91 -11.93 29.51
N ASN A 263 10.11 -13.09 30.11
CA ASN A 263 9.26 -14.26 29.85
C ASN A 263 7.83 -13.98 30.31
N LEU A 264 6.88 -14.07 29.39
CA LEU A 264 5.45 -13.91 29.63
C LEU A 264 4.73 -15.17 29.18
N ASN A 265 3.65 -15.54 29.87
CA ASN A 265 2.79 -16.59 29.36
C ASN A 265 1.87 -16.01 28.28
N LEU A 266 2.37 -15.87 27.04
CA LEU A 266 1.63 -15.26 25.93
C LEU A 266 0.25 -15.89 25.72
N ALA A 267 0.15 -17.21 25.84
CA ALA A 267 -1.11 -17.95 25.66
C ALA A 267 -2.21 -17.60 26.69
N ARG A 268 -1.88 -16.88 27.77
CA ARG A 268 -2.87 -16.32 28.71
C ARG A 268 -3.50 -15.02 28.21
N HIS A 269 -2.90 -14.35 27.24
CA HIS A 269 -3.35 -13.05 26.77
C HIS A 269 -3.72 -13.06 25.29
N ILE A 270 -2.96 -13.78 24.47
CA ILE A 270 -3.23 -13.94 23.04
C ILE A 270 -3.44 -15.43 22.78
N LYS A 271 -4.63 -15.81 22.32
CA LYS A 271 -4.97 -17.21 22.06
C LYS A 271 -4.58 -17.68 20.68
N TYR A 272 -4.51 -16.74 19.74
CA TYR A 272 -4.22 -17.00 18.34
C TYR A 272 -3.61 -15.76 17.71
N LEU A 273 -2.59 -15.93 16.87
CA LEU A 273 -1.89 -14.85 16.18
C LEU A 273 -1.81 -15.15 14.69
N VAL A 274 -2.42 -14.27 13.89
CA VAL A 274 -2.30 -14.22 12.43
C VAL A 274 -1.49 -13.00 12.05
N CYS A 275 -0.48 -13.18 11.19
CA CYS A 275 0.30 -12.11 10.57
C CYS A 275 1.01 -12.62 9.31
N ASP A 276 1.54 -11.72 8.48
CA ASP A 276 2.32 -12.12 7.29
C ASP A 276 3.66 -12.74 7.71
N ARG A 277 4.33 -12.07 8.65
CA ARG A 277 5.61 -12.51 9.21
C ARG A 277 5.74 -12.10 10.66
N LEU A 278 6.19 -13.03 11.49
CA LEU A 278 6.61 -12.80 12.86
C LEU A 278 8.14 -12.70 12.95
N THR A 279 8.64 -11.62 13.53
CA THR A 279 10.02 -11.51 14.01
C THR A 279 10.05 -11.64 15.53
N VAL A 280 10.78 -12.61 16.06
CA VAL A 280 10.85 -12.84 17.51
C VAL A 280 12.20 -13.41 17.94
N ASP A 281 12.65 -13.04 19.13
CA ASP A 281 13.86 -13.60 19.73
C ASP A 281 13.72 -15.11 19.99
N LYS A 282 14.83 -15.83 19.75
CA LYS A 282 14.95 -17.28 19.92
C LYS A 282 14.53 -17.78 21.30
N ASP A 283 14.80 -17.00 22.35
CA ASP A 283 14.48 -17.39 23.72
C ASP A 283 12.95 -17.33 23.98
N HIS A 284 12.21 -16.52 23.21
CA HIS A 284 10.77 -16.35 23.33
C HIS A 284 9.96 -17.16 22.30
N TYR A 285 10.54 -17.53 21.15
CA TYR A 285 9.86 -18.30 20.11
C TYR A 285 9.11 -19.56 20.62
N PRO A 286 9.64 -20.36 21.56
CA PRO A 286 8.92 -21.52 22.10
C PRO A 286 7.56 -21.20 22.72
N GLN A 287 7.36 -19.97 23.23
CA GLN A 287 6.10 -19.52 23.82
C GLN A 287 5.10 -19.01 22.77
N VAL A 288 5.59 -18.55 21.61
CA VAL A 288 4.78 -17.97 20.53
C VAL A 288 4.31 -19.03 19.54
N LYS A 289 5.13 -20.04 19.26
CA LYS A 289 4.84 -21.04 18.22
C LYS A 289 3.49 -21.75 18.38
N ASP A 290 3.00 -21.91 19.62
CA ASP A 290 1.78 -22.65 19.93
C ASP A 290 0.51 -21.83 19.68
N ILE A 291 0.63 -20.51 19.52
CA ILE A 291 -0.49 -19.60 19.23
C ILE A 291 -0.48 -19.10 17.78
N LEU A 292 0.52 -19.47 16.97
CA LEU A 292 0.64 -19.00 15.59
C LEU A 292 -0.32 -19.71 14.64
N ALA A 293 -0.91 -18.94 13.74
CA ALA A 293 -1.67 -19.46 12.63
C ALA A 293 -0.79 -20.24 11.63
N PRO A 294 -1.34 -21.25 10.93
CA PRO A 294 -0.64 -21.90 9.84
C PRO A 294 -0.23 -20.90 8.74
N GLY A 295 0.98 -21.03 8.22
CA GLY A 295 1.47 -20.22 7.10
C GLY A 295 2.18 -18.92 7.47
N VAL A 296 2.17 -18.52 8.74
CA VAL A 296 2.94 -17.36 9.22
C VAL A 296 4.43 -17.59 8.97
N GLN A 297 5.09 -16.64 8.31
CA GLN A 297 6.54 -16.69 8.13
C GLN A 297 7.24 -16.30 9.43
N VAL A 298 8.16 -17.11 9.94
CA VAL A 298 8.86 -16.80 11.20
C VAL A 298 10.33 -16.48 10.95
N GLU A 299 10.75 -15.29 11.37
CA GLU A 299 12.14 -14.85 11.44
C GLU A 299 12.60 -14.90 12.91
N ILE A 300 13.37 -15.95 13.26
CA ILE A 300 13.92 -16.11 14.61
C ILE A 300 15.25 -15.37 14.70
N ILE A 301 15.35 -14.45 15.66
CA ILE A 301 16.53 -13.62 15.88
C ILE A 301 17.21 -13.93 17.22
N SER A 302 18.34 -13.30 17.49
CA SER A 302 19.00 -13.39 18.80
C SER A 302 19.41 -12.01 19.30
N GLY A 303 18.95 -11.65 20.50
CA GLY A 303 18.97 -10.29 20.99
C GLY A 303 17.97 -9.39 20.28
N LYS A 304 18.12 -8.08 20.48
CA LYS A 304 17.24 -7.06 19.92
C LYS A 304 17.40 -6.95 18.41
N TYR A 305 16.28 -6.72 17.72
CA TYR A 305 16.27 -6.54 16.28
C TYR A 305 16.51 -5.09 15.88
N LEU A 306 17.36 -4.87 14.87
CA LEU A 306 17.61 -3.54 14.32
C LEU A 306 17.45 -3.57 12.80
N VAL A 307 16.43 -2.88 12.29
CA VAL A 307 16.19 -2.74 10.84
C VAL A 307 16.62 -1.36 10.36
N ASN A 308 17.60 -1.30 9.46
CA ASN A 308 18.01 -0.06 8.81
C ASN A 308 17.40 0.04 7.40
N LYS A 309 16.38 0.88 7.22
CA LYS A 309 15.78 1.17 5.89
C LYS A 309 16.40 2.38 5.18
N GLY A 310 17.28 3.15 5.84
CA GLY A 310 17.77 4.44 5.36
C GLY A 310 19.28 4.62 5.57
N LYS A 311 19.69 5.71 6.23
CA LYS A 311 21.09 5.92 6.64
C LYS A 311 21.17 5.78 8.16
N MET A 312 22.02 4.88 8.65
CA MET A 312 22.22 4.61 10.07
C MET A 312 23.71 4.57 10.39
N SER A 313 24.11 5.10 11.55
CA SER A 313 25.49 5.06 12.02
C SER A 313 25.58 4.48 13.43
N ILE A 314 26.46 3.51 13.64
CA ILE A 314 26.82 2.97 14.95
C ILE A 314 28.12 3.68 15.36
N ALA A 315 27.98 4.71 16.19
CA ALA A 315 29.07 5.58 16.61
C ALA A 315 29.77 5.10 17.89
N GLU A 316 29.10 4.29 18.71
CA GLU A 316 29.59 3.84 20.01
C GLU A 316 29.46 2.32 20.17
N ASN A 317 30.18 1.79 21.15
CA ASN A 317 30.11 0.38 21.53
C ASN A 317 28.69 -0.02 21.96
N LEU A 318 28.25 -1.17 21.47
CA LEU A 318 26.95 -1.77 21.77
C LEU A 318 26.88 -2.21 23.24
N LYS A 319 25.71 -2.03 23.84
CA LYS A 319 25.42 -2.38 25.24
C LYS A 319 24.58 -3.64 25.39
N GLU A 320 23.90 -4.04 24.32
CA GLU A 320 22.98 -5.17 24.26
C GLU A 320 23.22 -5.99 23.00
N ARG A 321 22.76 -7.26 23.01
CA ARG A 321 22.93 -8.14 21.85
C ARG A 321 21.99 -7.71 20.73
N LEU A 322 22.49 -7.67 19.49
CA LEU A 322 21.76 -7.21 18.31
C LEU A 322 21.79 -8.22 17.17
N SER A 323 20.66 -8.38 16.49
CA SER A 323 20.56 -8.94 15.14
C SER A 323 20.17 -7.81 14.18
N ILE A 324 20.92 -7.61 13.10
CA ILE A 324 20.78 -6.44 12.23
C ILE A 324 20.28 -6.84 10.84
N LYS A 325 19.24 -6.18 10.34
CA LYS A 325 18.81 -6.24 8.94
C LYS A 325 19.09 -4.91 8.26
N ASN A 326 20.09 -4.89 7.39
CA ASN A 326 20.51 -3.68 6.70
C ASN A 326 19.93 -3.62 5.28
N MET A 327 18.94 -2.76 5.06
CA MET A 327 18.36 -2.47 3.74
C MET A 327 18.90 -1.18 3.11
N GLY A 328 19.57 -0.33 3.91
CA GLY A 328 20.10 0.97 3.50
C GLY A 328 21.62 1.09 3.67
N LYS A 329 22.11 2.26 4.07
CA LYS A 329 23.51 2.53 4.37
C LYS A 329 23.74 2.44 5.89
N LEU A 330 24.52 1.47 6.34
CA LEU A 330 24.93 1.28 7.73
C LEU A 330 26.42 1.60 7.87
N LYS A 331 26.75 2.60 8.69
CA LYS A 331 28.13 3.02 8.92
C LYS A 331 28.57 2.66 10.35
N PHE A 332 29.69 1.99 10.51
CA PHE A 332 30.35 1.81 11.80
C PHE A 332 31.45 2.87 11.92
N GLU A 333 31.47 3.63 13.01
CA GLU A 333 32.51 4.65 13.21
C GLU A 333 33.75 4.06 13.88
N ASP A 334 34.86 4.80 13.82
CA ASP A 334 36.16 4.37 14.32
C ASP A 334 36.20 4.12 15.84
N ALA A 335 35.28 4.70 16.60
CA ALA A 335 35.20 4.51 18.05
C ALA A 335 34.65 3.12 18.45
N VAL A 336 34.08 2.36 17.51
CA VAL A 336 33.53 1.02 17.76
C VAL A 336 34.67 0.00 17.81
N ASP A 337 34.64 -0.87 18.83
CA ASP A 337 35.63 -1.89 19.06
C ASP A 337 35.25 -3.25 18.43
N ALA A 338 36.22 -3.95 17.85
CA ALA A 338 36.02 -5.24 17.20
C ALA A 338 35.51 -6.31 18.18
N LYS A 339 36.04 -6.38 19.41
CA LYS A 339 35.59 -7.34 20.43
C LYS A 339 34.20 -7.02 20.92
N ASN A 340 33.85 -5.73 20.97
CA ASN A 340 32.48 -5.32 21.26
C ASN A 340 31.52 -5.88 20.19
N LEU A 341 31.84 -5.74 18.90
CA LEU A 341 31.02 -6.29 17.82
C LEU A 341 30.94 -7.82 17.88
N GLU A 342 32.04 -8.53 18.12
CA GLU A 342 32.04 -9.99 18.27
C GLU A 342 31.08 -10.46 19.37
N LYS A 343 31.05 -9.72 20.49
CA LYS A 343 30.24 -10.04 21.67
C LYS A 343 28.76 -9.73 21.47
N TYR A 344 28.45 -8.59 20.86
CA TYR A 344 27.08 -8.05 20.86
C TYR A 344 26.35 -8.26 19.54
N ILE A 345 27.02 -8.24 18.38
CA ILE A 345 26.37 -8.59 17.12
C ILE A 345 26.24 -10.12 17.03
N GLN A 346 25.01 -10.58 16.93
CA GLN A 346 24.70 -12.00 16.71
C GLN A 346 24.76 -12.32 15.23
N THR A 347 23.98 -11.61 14.42
CA THR A 347 23.90 -11.81 12.97
C THR A 347 23.64 -10.48 12.25
N ILE A 348 24.04 -10.43 10.98
CA ILE A 348 23.74 -9.36 10.05
C ILE A 348 23.18 -9.96 8.76
N ASP A 349 21.97 -9.56 8.38
CA ASP A 349 21.42 -9.81 7.04
C ASP A 349 21.56 -8.50 6.24
N ASN A 350 22.49 -8.48 5.28
CA ASN A 350 22.86 -7.29 4.51
C ASN A 350 22.27 -7.30 3.10
N TYR A 351 21.39 -6.35 2.81
CA TYR A 351 20.82 -6.05 1.51
C TYR A 351 21.29 -4.70 0.95
N GLY A 352 21.90 -3.85 1.79
CA GLY A 352 22.36 -2.51 1.45
C GLY A 352 23.88 -2.35 1.46
N LEU A 353 24.34 -1.19 1.94
CA LEU A 353 25.76 -0.85 2.03
C LEU A 353 26.20 -0.82 3.49
N ILE A 354 27.24 -1.57 3.85
CA ILE A 354 27.94 -1.46 5.13
C ILE A 354 29.28 -0.77 4.90
N GLU A 355 29.52 0.32 5.62
CA GLU A 355 30.78 1.05 5.65
C GLU A 355 31.41 0.93 7.03
N ALA A 356 32.65 0.46 7.12
CA ALA A 356 33.35 0.34 8.39
C ALA A 356 34.87 0.55 8.22
N PRO A 357 35.61 0.93 9.28
CA PRO A 357 37.06 0.95 9.26
C PRO A 357 37.63 -0.45 9.00
N ALA A 358 38.81 -0.55 8.36
CA ALA A 358 39.45 -1.83 8.03
C ALA A 358 39.49 -2.83 9.20
N LYS A 359 39.77 -2.35 10.41
CA LYS A 359 39.86 -3.17 11.64
C LYS A 359 38.56 -3.91 11.99
N LEU A 360 37.40 -3.44 11.52
CA LEU A 360 36.08 -4.04 11.82
C LEU A 360 35.59 -4.96 10.71
N LEU A 361 36.16 -4.89 9.50
CA LEU A 361 35.66 -5.63 8.34
C LEU A 361 35.69 -7.14 8.53
N ALA A 362 36.74 -7.69 9.17
CA ALA A 362 36.85 -9.12 9.41
C ALA A 362 35.70 -9.63 10.30
N VAL A 363 35.45 -8.94 11.43
CA VAL A 363 34.37 -9.28 12.36
C VAL A 363 33.00 -9.11 11.70
N LEU A 364 32.79 -8.03 10.95
CA LEU A 364 31.53 -7.79 10.28
C LEU A 364 31.24 -8.86 9.21
N ASN A 365 32.24 -9.28 8.44
CA ASN A 365 32.06 -10.37 7.47
C ASN A 365 31.72 -11.70 8.15
N ASP A 366 32.34 -12.01 9.30
CA ASP A 366 32.02 -13.22 10.07
C ASP A 366 30.58 -13.20 10.62
N LYS A 367 30.08 -12.04 11.02
CA LYS A 367 28.71 -11.86 11.52
C LYS A 367 27.64 -11.80 10.44
N VAL A 368 28.01 -11.64 9.17
CA VAL A 368 27.03 -11.54 8.08
C VAL A 368 26.56 -12.94 7.68
N ASN A 369 25.28 -13.18 7.91
CA ASN A 369 24.63 -14.45 7.59
C ASN A 369 24.11 -14.48 6.15
N LYS A 370 23.52 -13.38 5.67
CA LYS A 370 23.13 -13.20 4.25
C LYS A 370 23.73 -11.91 3.71
N ASN A 371 24.39 -11.97 2.56
CA ASN A 371 24.97 -10.81 1.91
C ASN A 371 24.50 -10.67 0.45
N TYR A 372 23.54 -9.77 0.23
CA TYR A 372 23.09 -9.32 -1.09
C TYR A 372 23.52 -7.88 -1.40
N GLY A 373 24.17 -7.23 -0.44
CA GLY A 373 24.65 -5.87 -0.51
C GLY A 373 26.16 -5.76 -0.74
N LYS A 374 26.74 -4.61 -0.34
CA LYS A 374 28.19 -4.38 -0.35
C LYS A 374 28.69 -4.06 1.05
N ILE A 375 29.89 -4.54 1.36
CA ILE A 375 30.63 -4.18 2.58
C ILE A 375 31.94 -3.56 2.11
N LYS A 376 32.21 -2.31 2.49
CA LYS A 376 33.43 -1.61 2.07
C LYS A 376 34.07 -0.85 3.21
N GLU A 377 35.36 -0.63 3.06
CA GLU A 377 36.11 0.23 3.96
C GLU A 377 35.65 1.69 3.82
N ILE A 378 35.60 2.43 4.94
CA ILE A 378 35.49 3.89 4.88
C ILE A 378 36.79 4.45 4.33
N LEU A 379 36.79 4.76 3.03
CA LEU A 379 37.81 5.60 2.44
C LEU A 379 37.47 7.05 2.82
N LEU A 380 38.38 7.71 3.54
CA LEU A 380 38.33 9.17 3.69
C LEU A 380 38.51 9.77 2.29
N ASP A 381 37.52 10.55 1.87
CA ASP A 381 37.40 11.35 0.64
C ASP A 381 36.99 10.62 -0.67
N SER A 382 35.72 10.80 -1.02
CA SER A 382 35.32 11.30 -2.33
C SER A 382 33.91 11.86 -2.24
N GLU A 383 33.79 13.18 -2.24
CA GLU A 383 32.55 13.89 -2.55
C GLU A 383 31.94 13.32 -3.83
N ASP A 384 30.65 12.97 -3.78
CA ASP A 384 29.87 12.54 -4.93
C ASP A 384 29.93 13.62 -6.02
N LYS A 385 30.76 13.40 -7.04
CA LYS A 385 30.72 14.18 -8.27
C LYS A 385 29.49 13.75 -9.06
N GLU A 386 28.43 14.54 -8.99
CA GLU A 386 27.37 14.50 -9.99
C GLU A 386 27.98 14.98 -11.32
N GLU A 387 28.03 14.07 -12.30
CA GLU A 387 28.33 14.40 -13.69
C GLU A 387 27.15 15.19 -14.29
N THR A 388 27.23 16.52 -14.28
CA THR A 388 26.45 17.35 -15.19
C THR A 388 27.03 17.25 -16.59
N GLN A 389 26.31 16.59 -17.50
CA GLN A 389 26.53 16.72 -18.94
C GLN A 389 26.02 18.10 -19.41
N GLU A 390 26.93 18.95 -19.88
CA GLU A 390 26.65 20.23 -20.54
C GLU A 390 26.23 20.01 -22.01
N GLY A 391 25.27 20.83 -22.50
CA GLY A 391 25.18 21.13 -23.93
C GLY A 391 23.81 21.43 -24.54
N GLU A 392 22.69 21.19 -23.86
CA GLU A 392 21.35 21.41 -24.43
C GLU A 392 20.48 22.24 -23.49
N ASP A 393 19.78 23.23 -24.06
CA ASP A 393 18.93 24.17 -23.32
C ASP A 393 17.71 23.42 -22.76
N ILE A 394 17.53 23.37 -21.44
CA ILE A 394 16.39 22.67 -20.84
C ILE A 394 15.23 23.65 -20.71
N MET A 395 14.14 23.41 -21.42
CA MET A 395 12.96 24.27 -21.39
C MET A 395 12.18 24.09 -20.08
N TYR A 396 11.93 22.84 -19.70
CA TYR A 396 11.20 22.46 -18.50
C TYR A 396 11.77 21.15 -17.94
N ARG A 397 11.83 21.06 -16.60
CA ARG A 397 12.37 19.90 -15.89
C ARG A 397 11.67 19.69 -14.54
N ASP A 398 11.49 18.42 -14.17
CA ASP A 398 11.13 17.98 -12.80
C ASP A 398 9.84 18.64 -12.27
N VAL A 399 8.80 18.67 -13.11
CA VAL A 399 7.49 19.27 -12.78
C VAL A 399 6.44 18.16 -12.67
N GLY A 400 5.58 18.23 -11.65
CA GLY A 400 4.46 17.29 -11.51
C GLY A 400 3.45 17.40 -12.66
N GLU A 401 3.08 18.61 -13.04
CA GLU A 401 2.14 18.89 -14.13
C GLU A 401 2.58 20.12 -14.92
N LEU A 402 2.55 20.02 -16.25
CA LEU A 402 2.86 21.11 -17.18
C LEU A 402 1.80 21.17 -18.28
N LYS A 403 1.23 22.35 -18.52
CA LYS A 403 0.35 22.64 -19.66
C LYS A 403 1.03 23.66 -20.58
N LEU A 404 1.08 23.39 -21.88
CA LEU A 404 1.73 24.22 -22.90
C LEU A 404 0.76 24.72 -23.97
#